data_AF-A0A6A2FUP8-F1
#
_entry.id   AF-A0A6A2FUP8-F1
#
_cell.length_a   1.000
_cell.length_b   1.000
_cell.length_c   1.000
_cell.angle_alpha   90.00
_cell.angle_beta   90.00
_cell.angle_gamma   90.00
#
_symmetry.space_group_name_H-M   'P 1'
#
loop_
_entity.id
_entity.type
_entity.pdbx_description
1 polymer ?
#
loop_
_entity_poly.entity_id
_entity_poly.type
_entity_poly.pdbx_seq_one_letter_code
_entity_poly.pdbx_strand_id
1 'polypeptide(L)'
;MPESIELGRMRLLSRLNPVLCPFYLAIQYAQMLTSVSIFLAHRSLFCSMKVQYHILIIVILSCLYTVYTIAVYATKGYEETDKVTAEKILAGKMLWQKHNCQSCHQLYGLGGYLGPDLTNCYSAPHKGPAYMDAILQSGIGIMPDFGLDSSERKSIICFLKQMDSTGFADPKKFKITIAGNIYPDEAK
;
A
#
# COMPACT_ATOMS: atom_id res chain seq x y z
N MET A 1 47.04 29.46 -6.82
CA MET A 1 48.51 29.38 -6.71
C MET A 1 48.96 28.48 -5.54
N PRO A 2 48.78 27.15 -5.56
CA PRO A 2 49.39 26.24 -4.57
C PRO A 2 50.56 25.40 -5.11
N GLU A 3 50.90 25.51 -6.40
CA GLU A 3 51.78 24.57 -7.09
C GLU A 3 53.29 24.78 -6.85
N SER A 4 53.71 25.97 -6.41
CA SER A 4 55.13 26.31 -6.21
C SER A 4 55.74 25.84 -4.87
N ILE A 5 54.91 25.45 -3.90
CA ILE A 5 55.39 25.06 -2.57
C ILE A 5 55.78 23.56 -2.53
N GLU A 6 55.06 22.70 -3.25
CA GLU A 6 55.34 21.26 -3.29
C GLU A 6 56.67 20.92 -4.01
N LEU A 7 57.00 21.65 -5.09
CA LEU A 7 58.25 21.47 -5.83
C LEU A 7 59.51 21.82 -5.01
N GLY A 8 59.40 22.73 -4.03
CA GLY A 8 60.48 23.07 -3.12
C GLY A 8 60.77 21.98 -2.09
N ARG A 9 59.76 21.22 -1.68
CA ARG A 9 59.88 20.19 -0.64
C ARG A 9 60.57 18.92 -1.16
N MET A 10 60.41 18.59 -2.44
CA MET A 10 61.08 17.42 -3.05
C MET A 10 62.60 17.59 -3.22
N ARG A 11 63.12 18.82 -3.42
CA ARG A 11 64.57 19.05 -3.61
C ARG A 11 65.40 19.01 -2.32
N LEU A 12 64.78 19.13 -1.15
CA LEU A 12 65.49 19.09 0.14
C LEU A 12 65.71 17.66 0.66
N LEU A 13 64.88 16.70 0.25
CA LEU A 13 64.99 15.31 0.70
C LEU A 13 66.07 14.50 -0.01
N SER A 14 66.62 14.99 -1.12
CA SER A 14 67.69 14.31 -1.88
C SER A 14 69.10 14.51 -1.30
N ARG A 15 69.24 15.16 -0.14
CA ARG A 15 70.52 15.37 0.57
C ARG A 15 70.66 14.60 1.89
N LEU A 16 69.84 13.58 2.12
CA LEU A 16 69.93 12.73 3.32
C LEU A 16 70.77 11.46 3.04
N ASN A 17 71.56 11.06 4.03
CA ASN A 17 72.54 9.96 3.98
C ASN A 17 71.95 8.64 3.42
N PRO A 18 72.63 7.93 2.49
CA PRO A 18 72.11 6.76 1.80
C PRO A 18 71.85 5.54 2.70
N VAL A 19 72.42 5.52 3.92
CA VAL A 19 72.24 4.43 4.90
C VAL A 19 70.92 4.54 5.67
N LEU A 20 70.34 5.75 5.78
CA LEU A 20 69.09 6.00 6.53
C LEU A 20 67.83 5.92 5.65
N CYS A 21 68.00 5.95 4.34
CA CYS A 21 66.91 5.90 3.35
C CYS A 21 66.07 4.61 3.38
N PRO A 22 66.65 3.38 3.48
CA PRO A 22 65.83 2.16 3.47
C PRO A 22 65.00 2.00 4.77
N PHE A 23 65.51 2.49 5.90
CA PHE A 23 64.76 2.50 7.17
C PHE A 23 63.59 3.49 7.14
N TYR A 24 63.79 4.68 6.57
CA TYR A 24 62.74 5.69 6.47
C TYR A 24 61.61 5.26 5.52
N LEU A 25 61.97 4.65 4.38
CA LEU A 25 60.99 4.08 3.44
C LEU A 25 60.21 2.91 4.05
N ALA A 26 60.86 2.04 4.83
CA ALA A 26 60.18 0.94 5.52
C ALA A 26 59.19 1.42 6.59
N ILE A 27 59.55 2.44 7.37
CA ILE A 27 58.67 3.05 8.37
C ILE A 27 57.47 3.73 7.69
N GLN A 28 57.71 4.46 6.59
CA GLN A 28 56.65 5.14 5.87
C GLN A 28 55.67 4.15 5.18
N TYR A 29 56.18 3.01 4.69
CA TYR A 29 55.34 1.94 4.16
C TYR A 29 54.53 1.23 5.26
N ALA A 30 55.14 0.98 6.44
CA ALA A 30 54.43 0.40 7.58
C ALA A 30 53.33 1.33 8.14
N GLN A 31 53.57 2.65 8.17
CA GLN A 31 52.56 3.65 8.54
C GLN A 31 51.42 3.76 7.50
N MET A 32 51.72 3.57 6.21
CA MET A 32 50.71 3.54 5.15
C MET A 32 49.86 2.26 5.19
N LEU A 33 50.46 1.09 5.44
CA LEU A 33 49.73 -0.18 5.56
C LEU A 33 48.83 -0.24 6.80
N THR A 34 49.27 0.32 7.93
CA THR A 34 48.46 0.40 9.16
C THR A 34 47.27 1.34 9.00
N SER A 35 47.45 2.51 8.36
CA SER A 35 46.35 3.45 8.10
C SER A 35 45.32 2.94 7.10
N VAL A 36 45.73 2.21 6.05
CA VAL A 36 44.80 1.53 5.12
C VAL A 36 44.00 0.43 5.82
N SER A 37 44.65 -0.36 6.69
CA SER A 37 43.98 -1.42 7.45
C SER A 37 42.96 -0.87 8.46
N ILE A 38 43.29 0.23 9.15
CA ILE A 38 42.39 0.94 10.07
C ILE A 38 41.20 1.53 9.29
N PHE A 39 41.44 2.14 8.12
CA PHE A 39 40.36 2.70 7.30
C PHE A 39 39.41 1.64 6.73
N LEU A 40 39.94 0.49 6.31
CA LEU A 40 39.13 -0.66 5.87
C LEU A 40 38.31 -1.27 7.03
N ALA A 41 38.91 -1.38 8.22
CA ALA A 41 38.22 -1.85 9.44
C ALA A 41 37.15 -0.87 9.91
N HIS A 42 37.40 0.44 9.83
CA HIS A 42 36.41 1.46 10.15
C HIS A 42 35.26 1.45 9.13
N ARG A 43 35.55 1.30 7.82
CA ARG A 43 34.51 1.21 6.79
C ARG A 43 33.62 -0.04 6.95
N SER A 44 34.18 -1.19 7.35
CA SER A 44 33.39 -2.40 7.60
C SER A 44 32.55 -2.31 8.88
N LEU A 45 33.07 -1.72 9.95
CA LEU A 45 32.33 -1.46 11.19
C LEU A 45 31.17 -0.47 10.98
N PHE A 46 31.41 0.63 10.23
CA PHE A 46 30.35 1.59 9.92
C PHE A 46 29.32 1.01 8.94
N CYS A 47 29.73 0.19 7.96
CA CYS A 47 28.79 -0.54 7.11
C CYS A 47 27.93 -1.50 7.96
N SER A 48 28.54 -2.25 8.88
CA SER A 48 27.85 -3.16 9.80
C SER A 48 26.88 -2.43 10.72
N MET A 49 27.29 -1.34 11.37
CA MET A 49 26.42 -0.51 12.21
C MET A 49 25.28 0.13 11.42
N LYS A 50 25.54 0.57 10.17
CA LYS A 50 24.49 1.14 9.32
C LYS A 50 23.45 0.11 8.91
N VAL A 51 23.90 -1.08 8.53
CA VAL A 51 23.04 -2.22 8.19
C VAL A 51 22.26 -2.70 9.42
N GLN A 52 22.88 -2.71 10.60
CA GLN A 52 22.24 -3.10 11.86
C GLN A 52 21.09 -2.16 12.26
N TYR A 53 21.24 -0.83 12.13
CA TYR A 53 20.11 0.07 12.43
C TYR A 53 18.98 -0.06 11.41
N HIS A 54 19.29 -0.29 10.13
CA HIS A 54 18.26 -0.49 9.12
C HIS A 54 17.48 -1.79 9.38
N ILE A 55 18.17 -2.87 9.75
CA ILE A 55 17.53 -4.13 10.16
C ILE A 55 16.66 -3.89 11.41
N LEU A 56 17.17 -3.17 12.41
CA LEU A 56 16.40 -2.84 13.62
C LEU A 56 15.13 -2.04 13.29
N ILE A 57 15.22 -1.02 12.43
CA ILE A 57 14.07 -0.23 11.99
C ILE A 57 13.05 -1.11 11.26
N ILE A 58 13.49 -1.96 10.33
CA ILE A 58 12.60 -2.85 9.59
C ILE A 58 11.88 -3.82 10.55
N VAL A 59 12.60 -4.38 11.53
CA VAL A 59 12.01 -5.26 12.55
C VAL A 59 10.98 -4.50 13.38
N ILE A 60 11.31 -3.30 13.86
CA ILE A 60 10.37 -2.46 14.63
C ILE A 60 9.12 -2.14 13.81
N LEU A 61 9.27 -1.71 12.55
CA LEU A 61 8.12 -1.40 11.68
C LEU A 61 7.27 -2.65 11.41
N SER A 62 7.90 -3.81 11.21
CA SER A 62 7.21 -5.08 10.99
C SER A 62 6.44 -5.52 12.24
N CYS A 63 7.03 -5.36 13.43
CA CYS A 63 6.37 -5.64 14.70
C CYS A 63 5.20 -4.68 14.94
N LEU A 64 5.38 -3.38 14.73
CA LEU A 64 4.30 -2.39 14.86
C LEU A 64 3.15 -2.66 13.89
N TYR A 65 3.47 -2.97 12.62
CA TYR A 65 2.46 -3.36 11.62
C TYR A 65 1.70 -4.62 12.04
N THR A 66 2.39 -5.62 12.59
CA THR A 66 1.78 -6.86 13.07
C THR A 66 0.88 -6.60 14.28
N VAL A 67 1.33 -5.82 15.26
CA VAL A 67 0.52 -5.43 16.43
C VAL A 67 -0.70 -4.63 16.01
N TYR A 68 -0.54 -3.65 15.11
CA TYR A 68 -1.65 -2.87 14.56
C TYR A 68 -2.66 -3.77 13.85
N THR A 69 -2.19 -4.69 13.00
CA THR A 69 -3.01 -5.67 12.32
C THR A 69 -3.79 -6.53 13.32
N ILE A 70 -3.12 -7.11 14.32
CA ILE A 70 -3.78 -7.89 15.37
C ILE A 70 -4.84 -7.05 16.09
N ALA A 71 -4.54 -5.79 16.45
CA ALA A 71 -5.49 -4.92 17.11
C ALA A 71 -6.75 -4.70 16.27
N VAL A 72 -6.61 -4.38 14.98
CA VAL A 72 -7.75 -4.16 14.06
C VAL A 72 -8.57 -5.44 13.85
N TYR A 73 -7.93 -6.58 13.68
CA TYR A 73 -8.61 -7.85 13.40
C TYR A 73 -9.15 -8.54 14.66
N ALA A 74 -8.63 -8.21 15.84
CA ALA A 74 -9.14 -8.71 17.12
C ALA A 74 -10.37 -7.90 17.60
N THR A 75 -10.50 -6.63 17.22
CA THR A 75 -11.72 -5.85 17.47
C THR A 75 -12.83 -6.31 16.53
N LYS A 76 -13.89 -6.92 17.07
CA LYS A 76 -15.09 -7.30 16.31
C LYS A 76 -15.87 -6.03 15.92
N GLY A 77 -15.60 -5.51 14.72
CA GLY A 77 -16.27 -4.34 14.15
C GLY A 77 -17.38 -4.66 13.14
N TYR A 78 -17.84 -5.91 13.05
CA TYR A 78 -18.91 -6.30 12.13
C TYR A 78 -20.19 -6.61 12.90
N GLU A 79 -21.34 -6.15 12.39
CA GLU A 79 -22.64 -6.59 12.90
C GLU A 79 -22.81 -8.10 12.64
N GLU A 80 -23.25 -8.85 13.65
CA GLU A 80 -23.52 -10.29 13.51
C GLU A 80 -24.70 -10.50 12.56
N THR A 81 -24.40 -10.67 11.27
CA THR A 81 -25.34 -11.19 10.28
C THR A 81 -25.52 -12.69 10.50
N ASP A 82 -26.76 -13.18 10.44
CA ASP A 82 -27.04 -14.60 10.56
C ASP A 82 -26.34 -15.41 9.46
N LYS A 83 -25.98 -16.67 9.76
CA LYS A 83 -25.19 -17.51 8.85
C LYS A 83 -25.81 -17.62 7.45
N VAL A 84 -27.14 -17.71 7.37
CA VAL A 84 -27.85 -17.89 6.09
C VAL A 84 -27.74 -16.63 5.24
N THR A 85 -27.89 -15.46 5.85
CA THR A 85 -27.70 -14.18 5.16
C THR A 85 -26.24 -13.98 4.76
N ALA A 86 -25.28 -14.34 5.61
CA ALA A 86 -23.85 -14.26 5.30
C ALA A 86 -23.46 -15.13 4.09
N GLU A 87 -23.99 -16.35 4.02
CA GLU A 87 -23.80 -17.25 2.86
C GLU A 87 -24.36 -16.65 1.58
N LYS A 88 -25.55 -16.03 1.63
CA LYS A 88 -26.15 -15.35 0.45
C LYS A 88 -25.35 -14.13 0.01
N ILE A 89 -24.85 -13.33 0.94
CA ILE A 89 -23.98 -12.19 0.63
C ILE A 89 -22.71 -12.67 -0.07
N LEU A 90 -22.09 -13.74 0.45
CA LEU A 90 -20.90 -14.32 -0.15
C LEU A 90 -21.19 -14.89 -1.55
N ALA A 91 -22.29 -15.61 -1.72
CA ALA A 91 -22.72 -16.13 -3.02
C ALA A 91 -22.94 -15.00 -4.04
N GLY A 92 -23.62 -13.92 -3.64
CA GLY A 92 -23.83 -12.73 -4.47
C GLY A 92 -22.51 -12.07 -4.89
N LYS A 93 -21.55 -11.94 -3.97
CA LYS A 93 -20.20 -11.43 -4.27
C LYS A 93 -19.47 -12.32 -5.29
N MET A 94 -19.59 -13.64 -5.17
CA MET A 94 -18.98 -14.58 -6.13
C MET A 94 -19.60 -14.45 -7.51
N LEU A 95 -20.94 -14.29 -7.60
CA LEU A 95 -21.62 -14.05 -8.87
C LEU A 95 -21.20 -12.72 -9.51
N TRP A 96 -21.12 -11.65 -8.72
CA TRP A 96 -20.62 -10.33 -9.16
C TRP A 96 -19.24 -10.43 -9.83
N GLN A 97 -18.33 -11.21 -9.24
CA GLN A 97 -16.99 -11.44 -9.79
C GLN A 97 -17.01 -12.37 -10.99
N LYS A 98 -17.74 -13.49 -10.91
CA LYS A 98 -17.86 -14.50 -11.97
C LYS A 98 -18.39 -13.91 -13.27
N HIS A 99 -19.41 -13.07 -13.20
CA HIS A 99 -20.02 -12.40 -14.34
C HIS A 99 -19.36 -11.06 -14.68
N ASN A 100 -18.26 -10.72 -13.99
CA ASN A 100 -17.47 -9.51 -14.21
C ASN A 100 -18.31 -8.22 -14.20
N CYS A 101 -19.30 -8.14 -13.31
CA CYS A 101 -20.22 -7.00 -13.23
C CYS A 101 -19.46 -5.67 -12.99
N GLN A 102 -18.33 -5.74 -12.28
CA GLN A 102 -17.47 -4.58 -12.00
C GLN A 102 -16.79 -3.98 -13.24
N SER A 103 -16.72 -4.71 -14.36
CA SER A 103 -16.17 -4.15 -15.61
C SER A 103 -17.05 -3.07 -16.21
N CYS A 104 -18.34 -3.07 -15.88
CA CYS A 104 -19.32 -2.10 -16.35
C CYS A 104 -19.87 -1.23 -15.23
N HIS A 105 -20.08 -1.80 -14.04
CA HIS A 105 -20.62 -1.11 -12.87
C HIS A 105 -19.56 -0.80 -11.83
N GLN A 106 -19.91 0.10 -10.90
CA GLN A 106 -19.03 0.53 -9.82
C GLN A 106 -19.56 0.08 -8.45
N LEU A 107 -18.61 -0.05 -7.52
CA LEU A 107 -18.84 0.01 -6.08
C LEU A 107 -17.89 1.07 -5.52
N TYR A 108 -18.41 2.05 -4.79
CA TYR A 108 -17.69 3.20 -4.25
C TYR A 108 -16.94 4.02 -5.31
N GLY A 109 -17.51 4.15 -6.51
CA GLY A 109 -16.84 4.76 -7.67
C GLY A 109 -15.71 3.91 -8.26
N LEU A 110 -15.49 2.68 -7.77
CA LEU A 110 -14.45 1.78 -8.27
C LEU A 110 -15.06 0.73 -9.21
N GLY A 111 -14.67 0.77 -10.49
CA GLY A 111 -15.16 -0.16 -11.50
C GLY A 111 -15.27 0.50 -12.88
N GLY A 112 -16.08 -0.10 -13.75
CA GLY A 112 -16.42 0.46 -15.05
C GLY A 112 -17.43 1.60 -14.96
N TYR A 113 -17.45 2.45 -15.98
CA TYR A 113 -18.35 3.63 -16.06
C TYR A 113 -19.47 3.46 -17.09
N LEU A 114 -19.64 2.24 -17.61
CA LEU A 114 -20.65 1.95 -18.64
C LEU A 114 -22.04 1.82 -18.03
N GLY A 115 -22.13 1.23 -16.85
CA GLY A 115 -23.32 1.15 -16.02
C GLY A 115 -23.24 2.10 -14.82
N PRO A 116 -24.37 2.36 -14.14
CA PRO A 116 -24.38 3.17 -12.93
C PRO A 116 -23.62 2.51 -11.77
N ASP A 117 -23.14 3.33 -10.84
CA ASP A 117 -22.66 2.87 -9.54
C ASP A 117 -23.80 2.17 -8.77
N LEU A 118 -23.52 0.96 -8.28
CA LEU A 118 -24.51 0.10 -7.62
C LEU A 118 -24.41 0.11 -6.10
N THR A 119 -23.49 0.88 -5.50
CA THR A 119 -23.23 0.92 -4.06
C THR A 119 -24.49 1.19 -3.27
N ASN A 120 -25.21 2.27 -3.60
CA ASN A 120 -26.44 2.66 -2.91
C ASN A 120 -27.69 2.43 -3.76
N CYS A 121 -27.66 1.46 -4.67
CA CYS A 121 -28.79 1.21 -5.57
C CYS A 121 -29.98 0.59 -4.83
N TYR A 122 -29.76 -0.11 -3.72
CA TYR A 122 -30.81 -0.83 -2.98
C TYR A 122 -31.77 0.13 -2.28
N SER A 123 -31.22 1.18 -1.64
CA SER A 123 -31.98 2.23 -0.97
C SER A 123 -32.36 3.39 -1.88
N ALA A 124 -31.86 3.43 -3.13
CA ALA A 124 -32.17 4.50 -4.06
C ALA A 124 -33.67 4.55 -4.41
N PRO A 125 -34.25 5.77 -4.52
CA PRO A 125 -35.65 5.94 -4.90
C PRO A 125 -35.97 5.20 -6.21
N HIS A 126 -37.06 4.42 -6.19
CA HIS A 126 -37.56 3.64 -7.34
C HIS A 126 -36.65 2.51 -7.85
N LYS A 127 -35.55 2.16 -7.15
CA LYS A 127 -34.58 1.13 -7.60
C LYS A 127 -34.45 -0.09 -6.66
N GLY A 128 -35.46 -0.32 -5.80
CA GLY A 128 -35.46 -1.40 -4.82
C GLY A 128 -35.39 -2.83 -5.41
N PRO A 129 -35.49 -3.86 -4.57
CA PRO A 129 -35.16 -5.25 -4.94
C PRO A 129 -35.95 -5.80 -6.12
N ALA A 130 -37.22 -5.42 -6.29
CA ALA A 130 -38.04 -5.86 -7.44
C ALA A 130 -37.54 -5.29 -8.77
N TYR A 131 -37.09 -4.02 -8.77
CA TYR A 131 -36.50 -3.38 -9.95
C TYR A 131 -35.18 -4.06 -10.32
N MET A 132 -34.34 -4.34 -9.32
CA MET A 132 -33.09 -5.06 -9.52
C MET A 132 -33.31 -6.47 -10.08
N ASP A 133 -34.28 -7.22 -9.53
CA ASP A 133 -34.57 -8.58 -9.99
C ASP A 133 -35.03 -8.59 -11.44
N ALA A 134 -35.88 -7.64 -11.83
CA ALA A 134 -36.34 -7.49 -13.20
C ALA A 134 -35.18 -7.24 -14.18
N ILE A 135 -34.27 -6.32 -13.85
CA ILE A 135 -33.08 -6.04 -14.68
C ILE A 135 -32.16 -7.25 -14.76
N LEU A 136 -31.91 -7.93 -13.64
CA LEU A 136 -31.06 -9.13 -13.61
C LEU A 136 -31.70 -10.29 -14.38
N GLN A 137 -33.03 -10.32 -14.50
CA GLN A 137 -33.76 -11.37 -15.20
C GLN A 137 -33.79 -11.16 -16.72
N SER A 138 -33.92 -9.92 -17.21
CA SER A 138 -34.08 -9.66 -18.66
C SER A 138 -32.90 -8.96 -19.31
N GLY A 139 -31.99 -8.37 -18.51
CA GLY A 139 -31.06 -7.35 -19.00
C GLY A 139 -31.75 -6.03 -19.34
N ILE A 140 -30.95 -5.00 -19.65
CA ILE A 140 -31.43 -3.69 -20.12
C ILE A 140 -30.36 -2.96 -20.96
N GLY A 141 -30.70 -2.60 -22.19
CA GLY A 141 -29.80 -1.88 -23.09
C GLY A 141 -28.53 -2.69 -23.39
N ILE A 142 -27.38 -2.20 -22.92
CA ILE A 142 -26.08 -2.88 -23.08
C ILE A 142 -25.87 -3.96 -22.00
N MET A 143 -26.58 -3.89 -20.87
CA MET A 143 -26.50 -4.90 -19.82
C MET A 143 -27.17 -6.20 -20.31
N PRO A 144 -26.42 -7.31 -20.48
CA PRO A 144 -26.97 -8.54 -21.03
C PRO A 144 -27.78 -9.30 -19.97
N ASP A 145 -28.62 -10.22 -20.45
CA ASP A 145 -29.16 -11.30 -19.62
C ASP A 145 -28.04 -12.33 -19.38
N PHE A 146 -27.73 -12.57 -18.10
CA PHE A 146 -26.69 -13.51 -17.68
C PHE A 146 -27.22 -14.94 -17.46
N GLY A 147 -28.51 -15.19 -17.69
CA GLY A 147 -29.15 -16.48 -17.51
C GLY A 147 -29.22 -16.92 -16.05
N LEU A 148 -29.29 -15.94 -15.13
CA LEU A 148 -29.26 -16.19 -13.68
C LEU A 148 -30.60 -16.75 -13.19
N ASP A 149 -30.52 -17.79 -12.35
CA ASP A 149 -31.70 -18.31 -11.69
C ASP A 149 -32.23 -17.35 -10.60
N SER A 150 -33.45 -17.60 -10.10
CA SER A 150 -34.06 -16.72 -9.10
C SER A 150 -33.32 -16.66 -7.75
N SER A 151 -32.57 -17.70 -7.40
CA SER A 151 -31.75 -17.77 -6.18
C SER A 151 -30.45 -16.97 -6.34
N GLU A 152 -29.81 -17.09 -7.50
CA GLU A 152 -28.61 -16.34 -7.88
C GLU A 152 -28.90 -14.84 -7.91
N ARG A 153 -29.98 -14.41 -8.57
CA ARG A 153 -30.38 -12.99 -8.58
C ARG A 153 -30.64 -12.45 -7.18
N LYS A 154 -31.35 -13.20 -6.34
CA LYS A 154 -31.57 -12.84 -4.93
C LYS A 154 -30.26 -12.73 -4.15
N SER A 155 -29.29 -13.59 -4.43
CA SER A 155 -27.96 -13.53 -3.80
C SER A 155 -27.21 -12.25 -4.19
N ILE A 156 -27.24 -11.87 -5.48
CA ILE A 156 -26.68 -10.59 -5.94
C ILE A 156 -27.39 -9.41 -5.26
N ILE A 157 -28.72 -9.42 -5.19
CA ILE A 157 -29.48 -8.35 -4.52
C ILE A 157 -29.13 -8.28 -3.03
N CYS A 158 -28.92 -9.42 -2.37
CA CYS A 158 -28.48 -9.46 -0.97
C CYS A 158 -27.08 -8.86 -0.81
N PHE A 159 -26.16 -9.17 -1.73
CA PHE A 159 -24.83 -8.55 -1.76
C PHE A 159 -24.90 -7.03 -1.99
N LEU A 160 -25.71 -6.56 -2.93
CA LEU A 160 -25.89 -5.12 -3.17
C LEU A 160 -26.54 -4.42 -1.97
N LYS A 161 -27.48 -5.07 -1.28
CA LYS A 161 -28.03 -4.58 0.00
C LYS A 161 -26.93 -4.42 1.06
N GLN A 162 -26.00 -5.38 1.14
CA GLN A 162 -24.86 -5.27 2.05
C GLN A 162 -23.97 -4.09 1.67
N MET A 163 -23.67 -3.89 0.39
CA MET A 163 -22.88 -2.74 -0.07
C MET A 163 -23.54 -1.41 0.30
N ASP A 164 -24.86 -1.33 0.12
CA ASP A 164 -25.67 -0.16 0.48
C ASP A 164 -25.55 0.21 1.96
N SER A 165 -25.50 -0.80 2.84
CA SER A 165 -25.35 -0.59 4.29
C SER A 165 -23.95 -0.15 4.73
N THR A 166 -22.93 -0.36 3.90
CA THR A 166 -21.52 -0.16 4.30
C THR A 166 -20.99 1.26 4.08
N GLY A 167 -21.71 2.11 3.34
CA GLY A 167 -21.32 3.50 3.11
C GLY A 167 -22.00 4.15 1.92
N PHE A 168 -21.58 5.37 1.56
CA PHE A 168 -22.13 6.13 0.43
C PHE A 168 -21.10 6.31 -0.70
N ALA A 169 -21.54 6.21 -1.95
CA ALA A 169 -20.68 6.44 -3.12
C ALA A 169 -20.78 7.86 -3.70
N ASP A 170 -21.91 8.55 -3.54
CA ASP A 170 -22.11 9.89 -4.13
C ASP A 170 -21.30 10.96 -3.39
N PRO A 171 -20.30 11.62 -4.02
CA PRO A 171 -19.50 12.66 -3.38
C PRO A 171 -20.33 13.84 -2.88
N LYS A 172 -21.52 14.09 -3.44
CA LYS A 172 -22.42 15.17 -2.99
C LYS A 172 -23.00 14.92 -1.62
N LYS A 173 -22.98 13.66 -1.14
CA LYS A 173 -23.39 13.28 0.21
C LYS A 173 -22.25 13.47 1.22
N PHE A 174 -21.21 14.22 0.89
CA PHE A 174 -20.10 14.46 1.81
C PHE A 174 -19.80 15.96 1.94
N LYS A 175 -19.46 16.38 3.16
CA LYS A 175 -19.02 17.75 3.48
C LYS A 175 -17.51 17.76 3.73
N ILE A 176 -16.83 18.68 3.06
CA ILE A 176 -15.40 18.94 3.27
C ILE A 176 -15.25 20.02 4.34
N THR A 177 -14.56 19.70 5.42
CA THR A 177 -14.24 20.67 6.48
C THR A 177 -13.07 21.56 6.07
N ILE A 178 -12.92 22.72 6.74
CA ILE A 178 -11.78 23.63 6.53
C ILE A 178 -10.43 22.92 6.77
N ALA A 179 -10.40 21.91 7.65
CA ALA A 179 -9.22 21.09 7.91
C ALA A 179 -8.91 20.04 6.82
N GLY A 180 -9.75 19.91 5.80
CA GLY A 180 -9.60 18.93 4.71
C GLY A 180 -10.21 17.55 5.00
N ASN A 181 -10.84 17.35 6.16
CA ASN A 181 -11.54 16.10 6.47
C ASN A 181 -12.88 16.02 5.74
N ILE A 182 -13.27 14.81 5.32
CA ILE A 182 -14.50 14.52 4.58
C ILE A 182 -15.43 13.70 5.48
N TYR A 183 -16.64 14.20 5.73
CA TYR A 183 -17.66 13.50 6.52
C TYR A 183 -18.93 13.28 5.69
N PRO A 184 -19.62 12.15 5.86
CA PRO A 184 -20.94 11.97 5.27
C PRO A 184 -21.87 13.08 5.80
N ASP A 185 -22.63 13.67 4.88
CA ASP A 185 -23.68 14.61 5.21
C ASP A 185 -24.82 13.81 5.86
N GLU A 186 -25.13 14.11 7.13
CA GLU A 186 -26.07 13.33 7.97
C GLU A 186 -27.53 13.34 7.49
N ALA A 187 -27.81 13.88 6.29
CA ALA A 187 -29.11 13.91 5.67
C ALA A 187 -29.55 12.50 5.22
N LYS A 188 -30.31 11.82 6.10
CA LYS A 188 -31.18 10.70 5.73
C LYS A 188 -32.27 11.16 4.75
#